data_AF-A0A821U7X2-F1
#
_entry.id   AF-A0A821U7X2-F1
#
_cell.length_a   1.000
_cell.length_b   1.000
_cell.length_c   1.000
_cell.angle_alpha   90.00
_cell.angle_beta   90.00
_cell.angle_gamma   90.00
#
_symmetry.space_group_name_H-M   'P 1'
#
loop_
_entity.id
_entity.type
_entity.pdbx_description
1 polymer ?
#
loop_
_entity_poly.entity_id
_entity_poly.type
_entity_poly.pdbx_seq_one_letter_code
_entity_poly.pdbx_strand_id
1 'polypeptide(L)'
;QNITIAAGIHNLTEINQTIRRVDQIFIHPEYAGQQDLFKNDIAILHLSEPLDLDTNPFITQTCRPLRMNSSENIMAYPSNGSKL
;
A
#
# COMPACT_ATOMS: atom_id res chain seq x y z
N GLN A 1 -8.44 11.50 -14.37
CA GLN A 1 -7.03 11.05 -14.34
C GLN A 1 -7.04 9.56 -14.66
N ASN A 2 -6.19 9.08 -15.57
CA ASN A 2 -6.12 7.65 -15.90
C ASN A 2 -4.93 7.05 -15.17
N ILE A 3 -5.16 6.48 -13.99
CA ILE A 3 -4.12 5.88 -13.14
C ILE A 3 -4.32 4.37 -13.13
N THR A 4 -3.23 3.64 -13.30
CA THR A 4 -3.19 2.18 -13.25
C THR A 4 -2.10 1.73 -12.30
N ILE A 5 -2.30 0.56 -11.69
CA ILE A 5 -1.26 -0.15 -10.94
C ILE A 5 -0.85 -1.41 -11.68
N ALA A 6 0.40 -1.82 -11.45
CA ALA A 6 0.91 -3.13 -11.83
C ALA A 6 1.20 -3.92 -10.55
N ALA A 7 0.65 -5.13 -10.46
CA ALA A 7 0.84 -6.03 -9.32
C ALA A 7 1.53 -7.33 -9.74
N GLY A 8 2.26 -7.93 -8.80
CA GLY A 8 2.94 -9.22 -8.97
C GLY A 8 4.17 -9.19 -9.88
N ILE A 9 4.81 -8.02 -10.04
CA ILE A 9 5.97 -7.86 -10.91
C ILE A 9 7.28 -8.06 -10.15
N HIS A 10 8.27 -8.67 -10.82
CA HIS A 10 9.65 -8.69 -10.35
C HIS A 10 10.55 -7.73 -11.14
N ASN A 11 10.31 -7.61 -12.46
CA ASN A 11 11.04 -6.69 -13.34
C ASN A 11 10.09 -5.65 -13.93
N LEU A 12 10.55 -4.40 -14.04
CA LEU A 12 9.79 -3.31 -14.67
C LEU A 12 9.47 -3.55 -16.16
N THR A 13 10.22 -4.42 -16.83
CA THR A 13 9.99 -4.79 -18.23
C THR A 13 9.13 -6.05 -18.40
N GLU A 14 8.58 -6.58 -17.31
CA GLU A 14 7.78 -7.81 -17.33
C GLU A 14 6.45 -7.62 -18.06
N ILE A 15 6.19 -8.51 -19.02
CA ILE A 15 5.00 -8.46 -19.87
C ILE A 15 3.76 -9.09 -19.21
N ASN A 16 3.97 -10.05 -18.29
CA ASN A 16 2.91 -10.83 -17.65
C ASN A 16 2.45 -10.22 -16.32
N GLN A 17 2.33 -8.90 -16.28
CA GLN A 17 1.90 -8.16 -15.10
C GLN A 17 0.36 -8.10 -14.98
N THR A 18 -0.14 -8.09 -13.75
CA THR A 18 -1.57 -7.83 -13.53
C THR A 18 -1.80 -6.32 -13.46
N ILE A 19 -2.39 -5.75 -14.51
CA ILE A 19 -2.76 -4.33 -14.55
C ILE A 19 -4.19 -4.13 -14.07
N ARG A 20 -4.39 -3.12 -13.22
CA ARG A 20 -5.72 -2.65 -12.80
C ARG A 20 -5.83 -1.15 -12.89
N ARG A 21 -6.99 -0.67 -13.34
CA ARG A 21 -7.33 0.76 -13.31
C ARG A 21 -7.80 1.14 -11.91
N VAL A 22 -7.33 2.29 -11.45
CA VAL A 22 -7.82 2.96 -10.23
C VAL A 22 -9.07 3.76 -10.61
N ASP A 23 -10.19 3.49 -9.97
CA ASP A 23 -11.43 4.24 -10.18
C ASP A 23 -11.65 5.34 -9.12
N GLN A 24 -11.09 5.16 -7.92
CA GLN A 24 -11.17 6.15 -6.85
C GLN A 24 -9.89 6.22 -6.02
N ILE A 25 -9.58 7.44 -5.55
CA ILE A 25 -8.44 7.75 -4.70
C ILE A 25 -8.96 8.43 -3.45
N PHE A 26 -8.66 7.87 -2.29
CA PHE A 26 -9.00 8.43 -0.99
C PHE A 26 -7.73 8.96 -0.34
N ILE A 27 -7.49 10.27 -0.45
CA ILE A 27 -6.39 10.95 0.24
C ILE A 27 -6.81 11.16 1.70
N HIS A 28 -5.89 10.99 2.64
CA HIS A 28 -6.18 11.28 4.04
C HIS A 28 -6.68 12.73 4.20
N PRO A 29 -7.82 12.97 4.89
CA PRO A 29 -8.46 14.29 4.92
C PRO A 29 -7.61 15.39 5.56
N GLU A 30 -6.69 15.02 6.45
CA GLU A 30 -5.75 15.93 7.10
C GLU A 30 -4.38 16.03 6.39
N TYR A 31 -4.22 15.45 5.20
CA TYR A 31 -2.98 15.62 4.45
C TYR A 31 -2.90 17.06 3.90
N ALA A 32 -1.90 17.82 4.34
CA ALA A 32 -1.65 19.20 3.90
C ALA A 32 -0.35 19.34 3.09
N GLY A 33 0.26 18.22 2.68
CA GLY A 33 1.49 18.21 1.90
C GLY A 33 2.71 18.75 2.66
N GLN A 34 3.63 19.37 1.92
CA GLN A 34 4.89 19.88 2.46
C GLN A 34 4.70 20.95 3.56
N GLN A 35 3.57 21.66 3.55
CA GLN A 35 3.27 22.71 4.53
C GLN A 35 3.13 22.16 5.96
N ASP A 36 2.76 20.88 6.11
CA ASP A 36 2.66 20.18 7.39
C ASP A 36 3.62 18.98 7.45
N LEU A 37 4.83 19.15 6.89
CA LEU A 37 5.92 18.15 6.96
C LEU A 37 5.52 16.73 6.52
N PHE A 38 4.63 16.60 5.53
CA PHE A 38 4.12 15.30 5.07
C PHE A 38 3.39 14.52 6.18
N LYS A 39 2.79 15.22 7.15
CA LYS A 39 1.90 14.60 8.13
C LYS A 39 0.72 13.96 7.40
N ASN A 40 0.35 12.77 7.84
CA ASN A 40 -0.72 11.98 7.26
C ASN A 40 -0.54 11.70 5.75
N ASP A 41 0.71 11.55 5.29
CA ASP A 41 1.03 11.21 3.91
C ASP A 41 0.67 9.75 3.60
N ILE A 42 -0.62 9.51 3.41
CA ILE A 42 -1.21 8.21 3.09
C ILE A 42 -2.46 8.41 2.23
N ALA A 43 -2.65 7.51 1.27
CA ALA A 43 -3.85 7.42 0.47
C ALA A 43 -4.24 5.95 0.22
N ILE A 44 -5.51 5.71 -0.07
CA ILE A 44 -6.03 4.40 -0.47
C ILE A 44 -6.48 4.50 -1.93
N LEU A 45 -6.01 3.56 -2.74
CA LEU A 45 -6.44 3.40 -4.14
C LEU A 45 -7.49 2.30 -4.19
N HIS A 46 -8.69 2.62 -4.66
CA HIS A 46 -9.70 1.63 -4.99
C HIS A 46 -9.52 1.21 -6.45
N LEU A 47 -9.52 -0.10 -6.68
CA LEU A 47 -9.35 -0.68 -8.00
C LEU A 47 -10.73 -0.93 -8.59
N SER A 48 -10.88 -0.60 -9.87
CA SER A 48 -12.12 -0.85 -10.63
C SER A 48 -12.51 -2.33 -10.69
N GLU A 49 -11.52 -3.23 -10.58
CA GLU A 49 -11.70 -4.68 -10.52
C GLU A 49 -10.73 -5.25 -9.48
N PRO A 50 -11.13 -6.28 -8.72
CA PRO A 50 -10.25 -6.91 -7.73
C PRO A 50 -9.04 -7.58 -8.38
N LEU A 51 -7.98 -7.73 -7.59
CA LEU A 51 -6.87 -8.62 -7.91
C LEU A 51 -7.27 -10.05 -7.55
N ASP A 52 -6.85 -11.01 -8.36
CA ASP A 52 -7.03 -12.42 -8.05
C ASP A 52 -5.92 -12.86 -7.09
N LEU A 53 -6.28 -13.08 -5.83
CA LEU A 53 -5.35 -13.53 -4.78
C LEU A 53 -5.36 -15.06 -4.60
N ASP A 54 -6.38 -15.73 -5.16
CA ASP A 54 -6.59 -17.17 -4.95
C ASP A 54 -5.79 -18.00 -5.97
N THR A 55 -5.74 -17.53 -7.22
CA THR A 55 -5.10 -18.28 -8.32
C THR A 55 -3.78 -17.70 -8.78
N ASN A 56 -3.48 -16.43 -8.45
CA ASN A 56 -2.22 -15.80 -8.82
C ASN A 56 -1.19 -15.90 -7.67
N PRO A 57 -0.17 -16.77 -7.77
CA PRO A 57 0.80 -16.98 -6.69
C PRO A 57 1.76 -15.79 -6.47
N PHE A 58 1.76 -14.80 -7.36
CA PHE A 58 2.66 -13.64 -7.29
C PHE A 58 2.03 -12.44 -6.59
N ILE A 59 0.75 -12.53 -6.19
CA ILE A 59 0.02 -11.44 -5.53
C ILE A 59 -0.51 -11.95 -4.19
N THR A 60 -0.19 -11.23 -3.12
CA THR A 60 -0.72 -11.49 -1.78
C THR A 60 -1.04 -10.18 -1.06
N GLN A 61 -1.77 -10.28 0.04
CA GLN A 61 -2.16 -9.14 0.87
C GLN A 61 -1.23 -9.01 2.08
N THR A 62 -0.85 -7.78 2.40
CA THR A 62 -0.12 -7.48 3.64
C THR A 62 -1.06 -7.22 4.82
N CYS A 63 -0.61 -7.55 6.03
CA CYS A 63 -1.34 -7.30 7.26
C CYS A 63 -1.23 -5.83 7.69
N ARG A 64 -2.31 -5.30 8.27
CA ARG A 64 -2.26 -4.00 8.95
C ARG A 64 -1.83 -4.21 10.41
N PRO A 65 -0.93 -3.39 10.97
CA PRO A 65 -0.59 -3.48 12.39
C PRO A 65 -1.83 -3.28 13.26
N LEU A 66 -1.85 -3.95 14.42
CA LEU A 66 -2.88 -3.72 15.42
C LEU A 66 -2.79 -2.28 15.93
N ARG A 67 -3.94 -1.68 16.22
CA ARG A 67 -3.99 -0.39 16.90
C ARG A 67 -3.50 -0.60 18.34
N MET A 68 -2.29 -0.13 18.65
CA MET A 68 -1.78 -0.11 20.01
C MET A 68 -2.21 1.19 20.69
N ASN A 69 -2.94 1.08 21.81
CA ASN A 69 -3.49 2.22 22.54
C ASN A 69 -2.50 2.90 23.51
N SER A 70 -1.23 2.48 23.57
CA SER A 70 -0.24 3.12 24.44
C SER A 70 1.02 3.53 23.67
N SER A 71 1.39 4.80 23.82
CA SER A 71 2.57 5.45 23.27
C SER A 71 3.90 4.80 23.65
N GLU A 72 3.90 3.89 24.63
CA GLU A 72 5.09 3.23 25.16
C GLU A 72 5.62 2.09 24.27
N ASN A 73 4.79 1.49 23.41
CA ASN A 73 5.19 0.32 22.63
C ASN A 73 5.56 0.61 21.16
N ILE A 74 5.41 1.86 20.70
CA ILE A 74 5.76 2.24 19.31
C ILE A 74 7.29 2.18 19.10
N MET A 75 8.09 2.35 20.15
CA MET A 75 9.55 2.17 20.09
C MET A 75 10.01 0.70 20.08
N ALA A 76 9.10 -0.27 20.21
CA ALA A 76 9.43 -1.70 20.36
C ALA A 76 9.10 -2.56 19.12
N TYR A 77 8.73 -1.97 17.98
CA TYR A 77 8.30 -2.72 16.79
C TYR A 77 9.09 -2.37 15.52
N PRO A 78 9.83 -3.31 14.90
CA PRO A 78 10.69 -4.34 15.48
C PRO A 78 12.17 -3.94 15.44
N SER A 79 12.92 -4.27 16.51
CA SER A 79 14.36 -4.12 16.64
C SER A 79 15.16 -5.35 16.19
N ASN A 80 14.51 -6.40 15.69
CA ASN A 80 15.18 -7.59 15.17
C ASN A 80 14.48 -8.13 13.91
N GLY A 81 15.16 -7.99 12.76
CA GLY A 81 15.15 -9.06 11.75
C GLY A 81 14.33 -8.87 10.49
N SER A 82 13.68 -7.73 10.21
CA SER A 82 13.15 -7.47 8.87
C SER A 82 14.27 -6.97 7.94
N LYS A 83 15.16 -7.90 7.54
CA LYS A 83 15.99 -7.74 6.33
C LYS A 83 15.15 -8.18 5.14
N LEU A 84 15.00 -7.28 4.17
CA LEU A 84 14.60 -7.60 2.80
C LEU A 84 15.59 -8.58 2.17
#